data_AF-A0A5B9DKT6-F1
#
_entry.id   AF-A0A5B9DKT6-F1
#
_cell.length_a   1.000
_cell.length_b   1.000
_cell.length_c   1.000
_cell.angle_alpha   90.00
_cell.angle_beta   90.00
_cell.angle_gamma   90.00
#
_symmetry.space_group_name_H-M   'P 1'
#
loop_
_entity.id
_entity.type
_entity.pdbx_description
1 polymer ?
#
loop_
_entity_poly.entity_id
_entity_poly.type
_entity_poly.pdbx_seq_one_letter_code
_entity_poly.pdbx_strand_id
1 'polypeptide(L)'
;MNSHEIGRELTAITMGMDAFERRQPADRSLMGGEGLVPIYLGDSSLEQRHYDDIETVKADLAALGGKIDALPEGPRKVFLSGMLRSLRVAAKMLAGASPSFEEKVIDLVGAPAGREDPAVIEDARSKLDVLLRQSGFVTGTLGERVAAWEEARAVPTEKVETVFRELMSAAKARTDAMIFPTGDYDMVLNPVRGMFYTARCSFNDGKMDLNFDLSFTRAALKHLVCHEVFPGHSTQLLSTKAAFESGEAPADALLITTDAITGCVQEGIGDQGVHLIDFVEDADDEIHIELRRVRSAAQTSAAWMLMVEGVGREDVANYLRNTAMGQEAWVQGRLRMAAHPFRGAFISSYWAGNEVVRKVRERVTEAERPAFIKALYSYANSPESLSMFPQVAN
;
A
#
# COMPACT_ATOMS: atom_id res chain seq x y z
N MET A 1 22.66 0.31 -22.52
CA MET A 1 22.39 0.69 -21.13
C MET A 1 21.78 -0.51 -20.44
N ASN A 2 22.31 -0.94 -19.30
CA ASN A 2 21.72 -2.04 -18.53
C ASN A 2 20.51 -1.57 -17.69
N SER A 3 19.77 -2.50 -17.10
CA SER A 3 18.56 -2.20 -16.32
C SER A 3 18.82 -1.35 -15.07
N HIS A 4 20.01 -1.42 -14.48
CA HIS A 4 20.43 -0.61 -13.33
C HIS A 4 20.69 0.85 -13.72
N GLU A 5 21.33 1.10 -14.86
CA GLU A 5 21.56 2.45 -15.39
C GLU A 5 20.23 3.15 -15.73
N ILE A 6 19.27 2.43 -16.33
CA ILE A 6 17.92 2.96 -16.57
C ILE A 6 17.21 3.26 -15.24
N GLY A 7 17.35 2.38 -14.25
CA GLY A 7 16.82 2.59 -12.89
C GLY A 7 17.39 3.85 -12.22
N ARG A 8 18.69 4.10 -12.38
CA ARG A 8 19.35 5.33 -11.90
C ARG A 8 18.80 6.57 -12.59
N GLU A 9 18.61 6.52 -13.90
CA GLU A 9 18.04 7.65 -14.65
C GLU A 9 16.58 7.92 -14.26
N LEU A 10 15.77 6.87 -14.11
CA LEU A 10 14.40 6.97 -13.60
C LEU A 10 14.38 7.63 -12.21
N THR A 11 15.31 7.25 -11.34
CA THR A 11 15.46 7.84 -9.99
C THR A 11 15.80 9.32 -10.07
N ALA A 12 16.78 9.68 -10.91
CA ALA A 12 17.20 11.07 -11.10
C ALA A 12 16.06 11.96 -11.62
N ILE A 13 15.27 11.44 -12.58
CA ILE A 13 14.10 12.13 -13.13
C ILE A 13 13.02 12.27 -12.05
N THR A 14 12.69 11.19 -11.33
CA THR A 14 11.63 11.19 -10.31
C THR A 14 11.95 12.15 -9.17
N MET A 15 13.18 12.16 -8.67
CA MET A 15 13.62 13.10 -7.63
C MET A 15 13.68 14.54 -8.14
N GLY A 16 14.01 14.75 -9.43
CA GLY A 16 13.89 16.06 -10.05
C GLY A 16 12.45 16.56 -10.12
N MET A 17 11.50 15.68 -10.44
CA MET A 17 10.06 15.99 -10.42
C MET A 17 9.57 16.30 -9.00
N ASP A 18 10.03 15.55 -7.99
CA ASP A 18 9.73 15.81 -6.59
C ASP A 18 10.24 17.19 -6.15
N ALA A 19 11.50 17.52 -6.45
CA ALA A 19 12.07 18.84 -6.17
C ALA A 19 11.36 19.97 -6.94
N PHE A 20 10.86 19.70 -8.15
CA PHE A 20 10.03 20.64 -8.90
C PHE A 20 8.66 20.86 -8.23
N GLU A 21 8.01 19.81 -7.73
CA GLU A 21 6.74 19.90 -7.00
C GLU A 21 6.88 20.67 -5.69
N ARG A 22 7.88 20.33 -4.87
CA ARG A 22 8.09 20.94 -3.55
C ARG A 22 8.43 22.43 -3.60
N ARG A 23 8.93 22.92 -4.74
CA ARG A 23 9.18 24.35 -4.97
C ARG A 23 7.90 25.13 -5.33
N GLN A 24 6.82 24.45 -5.68
CA GLN A 24 5.56 25.13 -5.98
C GLN A 24 4.99 25.76 -4.71
N PRO A 25 4.36 26.94 -4.82
CA PRO A 25 3.60 27.54 -3.72
C PRO A 25 2.60 26.54 -3.11
N ALA A 26 2.34 26.62 -1.80
CA ALA A 26 1.48 25.65 -1.10
C ALA A 26 0.04 25.58 -1.64
N ASP A 27 -0.50 26.66 -2.21
CA ASP A 27 -1.79 26.73 -2.91
C ASP A 27 -1.79 26.08 -4.30
N ARG A 28 -0.60 25.74 -4.82
CA ARG A 28 -0.36 25.04 -6.09
C ARG A 28 0.26 23.65 -5.91
N SER A 29 0.69 23.31 -4.69
CA SER A 29 1.18 21.96 -4.37
C SER A 29 0.02 20.97 -4.45
N LEU A 30 0.16 19.98 -5.34
CA LEU A 30 -0.84 18.93 -5.52
C LEU A 30 -0.87 17.96 -4.33
N MET A 31 0.22 17.92 -3.57
CA MET A 31 0.46 16.92 -2.52
C MET A 31 0.56 17.55 -1.12
N GLY A 32 0.16 18.80 -0.97
CA GLY A 32 0.16 19.51 0.33
C GLY A 32 1.55 19.64 0.96
N GLY A 33 2.60 19.68 0.13
CA GLY A 33 4.00 19.75 0.55
C GLY A 33 4.68 18.41 0.86
N GLU A 34 3.97 17.27 0.81
CA GLU A 34 4.58 15.95 1.04
C GLU A 34 5.45 15.46 -0.12
N GLY A 35 5.30 16.02 -1.32
CA GLY A 35 6.07 15.66 -2.51
C GLY A 35 5.64 14.36 -3.19
N LEU A 36 6.15 14.15 -4.39
CA LEU A 36 5.96 12.92 -5.18
C LEU A 36 6.67 11.72 -4.55
N VAL A 37 7.76 11.96 -3.81
CA VAL A 37 8.56 10.94 -3.12
C VAL A 37 8.60 11.26 -1.62
N PRO A 38 7.59 10.85 -0.85
CA PRO A 38 7.50 11.12 0.59
C PRO A 38 8.62 10.46 1.39
N ILE A 39 9.11 9.30 0.95
CA ILE A 39 10.27 8.65 1.55
C ILE A 39 11.27 8.33 0.44
N TYR A 40 12.47 8.89 0.55
CA TYR A 40 13.60 8.57 -0.30
C TYR A 40 14.70 7.95 0.56
N LEU A 41 15.09 6.72 0.23
CA LEU A 41 16.09 5.96 0.99
C LEU A 41 17.54 6.22 0.53
N GLY A 42 17.69 6.90 -0.62
CA GLY A 42 18.99 7.26 -1.18
C GLY A 42 19.62 8.45 -0.47
N ASP A 43 20.92 8.61 -0.66
CA ASP A 43 21.66 9.77 -0.16
C ASP A 43 21.78 10.87 -1.25
N SER A 44 22.44 11.97 -0.88
CA SER A 44 22.70 13.10 -1.78
C SER A 44 23.70 12.79 -2.90
N SER A 45 24.31 11.61 -2.94
CA SER A 45 25.27 11.22 -3.97
C SER A 45 24.59 10.73 -5.26
N LEU A 46 23.31 10.36 -5.18
CA LEU A 46 22.50 10.08 -6.36
C LEU A 46 22.08 11.40 -7.02
N GLU A 47 22.64 11.63 -8.21
CA GLU A 47 22.38 12.82 -9.03
C GLU A 47 20.87 12.94 -9.31
N GLN A 48 20.32 14.11 -9.00
CA GLN A 48 18.94 14.47 -9.28
C GLN A 48 18.91 15.39 -10.50
N ARG A 49 17.91 15.22 -11.37
CA ARG A 49 17.70 16.16 -12.49
C ARG A 49 17.22 17.50 -11.93
N HIS A 50 17.70 18.59 -12.50
CA HIS A 50 17.14 19.91 -12.25
C HIS A 50 16.15 20.25 -13.36
N TYR A 51 14.94 20.64 -12.97
CA TYR A 51 13.90 21.09 -13.90
C TYR A 51 13.49 22.52 -13.61
N ASP A 52 13.46 23.35 -14.64
CA ASP A 52 12.90 24.71 -14.60
C ASP A 52 11.48 24.76 -15.18
N ASP A 53 11.12 23.77 -15.99
CA ASP A 53 9.84 23.69 -16.69
C ASP A 53 9.38 22.24 -16.88
N ILE A 54 8.08 22.08 -17.12
CA ILE A 54 7.44 20.77 -17.28
C ILE A 54 7.70 20.11 -18.64
N GLU A 55 8.09 20.88 -19.66
CA GLU A 55 8.37 20.33 -20.99
C GLU A 55 9.70 19.57 -20.99
N THR A 56 10.69 20.05 -20.24
CA THR A 56 11.95 19.34 -19.98
C THR A 56 11.70 18.01 -19.25
N VAL A 57 10.80 17.98 -18.26
CA VAL A 57 10.37 16.72 -17.61
C VAL A 57 9.78 15.75 -18.63
N LYS A 58 8.84 16.21 -19.48
CA LYS A 58 8.20 15.37 -20.49
C LYS A 58 9.21 14.83 -21.51
N ALA A 59 10.18 15.64 -21.92
CA ALA A 59 11.23 15.22 -22.84
C ALA A 59 12.12 14.12 -22.25
N ASP A 60 12.53 14.26 -20.99
CA ASP A 60 13.31 13.24 -20.27
C ASP A 60 12.52 11.93 -20.12
N LEU A 61 11.23 12.00 -19.76
CA LEU A 61 10.36 10.82 -19.69
C LEU A 61 10.17 10.15 -21.07
N ALA A 62 10.12 10.93 -22.15
CA ALA A 62 10.06 10.37 -23.51
C ALA A 62 11.36 9.65 -23.88
N ALA A 63 12.52 10.25 -23.58
CA ALA A 63 13.83 9.65 -23.81
C ALA A 63 14.04 8.37 -22.99
N LEU A 64 13.61 8.38 -21.71
CA LEU A 64 13.63 7.20 -20.83
C LEU A 64 12.77 6.07 -21.41
N GLY A 65 11.61 6.39 -22.00
CA GLY A 65 10.75 5.42 -22.67
C GLY A 65 11.46 4.66 -23.78
N GLY A 66 12.17 5.35 -24.68
CA GLY A 66 12.93 4.70 -25.75
C GLY A 66 14.02 3.74 -25.24
N LYS A 67 14.60 4.02 -24.06
CA LYS A 67 15.59 3.14 -23.41
C LYS A 67 14.93 1.91 -22.78
N ILE A 68 13.77 2.08 -22.16
CA ILE A 68 12.97 0.99 -21.58
C ILE A 68 12.48 0.06 -22.69
N ASP A 69 12.03 0.60 -23.82
CA ASP A 69 11.53 -0.19 -24.96
C ASP A 69 12.61 -1.11 -25.55
N ALA A 70 13.89 -0.71 -25.45
CA ALA A 70 15.03 -1.49 -25.89
C ALA A 70 15.44 -2.61 -24.92
N LEU A 71 14.85 -2.69 -23.72
CA LEU A 71 15.09 -3.80 -22.79
C LEU A 71 14.45 -5.10 -23.32
N PRO A 72 15.03 -6.27 -22.98
CA PRO A 72 14.39 -7.56 -23.19
C PRO A 72 13.02 -7.63 -22.50
N GLU A 73 12.11 -8.42 -23.07
CA GLU A 73 10.84 -8.71 -22.43
C GLU A 73 11.06 -9.44 -21.09
N GLY A 74 10.35 -9.02 -20.06
CA GLY A 74 10.45 -9.59 -18.73
C GLY A 74 9.92 -8.66 -17.63
N PRO A 75 9.92 -9.12 -16.36
CA PRO A 75 9.33 -8.38 -15.25
C PRO A 75 9.91 -6.98 -15.08
N ARG A 76 11.22 -6.82 -15.33
CA ARG A 76 11.91 -5.54 -15.20
C ARG A 76 11.42 -4.49 -16.21
N LYS A 77 11.24 -4.88 -17.47
CA LYS A 77 10.68 -4.00 -18.50
C LYS A 77 9.24 -3.62 -18.16
N VAL A 78 8.42 -4.60 -17.75
CA VAL A 78 7.03 -4.38 -17.32
C VAL A 78 6.95 -3.37 -16.17
N PHE A 79 7.78 -3.53 -15.14
CA PHE A 79 7.87 -2.58 -14.03
C PHE A 79 8.24 -1.17 -14.51
N LEU A 80 9.35 -1.03 -15.24
CA LEU A 80 9.84 0.28 -15.69
C LEU A 80 8.85 0.99 -16.62
N SER A 81 8.22 0.24 -17.53
CA SER A 81 7.14 0.76 -18.39
C SER A 81 5.94 1.23 -17.58
N GLY A 82 5.56 0.49 -16.53
CA GLY A 82 4.51 0.88 -15.60
C GLY A 82 4.85 2.15 -14.82
N MET A 83 6.08 2.21 -14.27
CA MET A 83 6.55 3.38 -13.52
C MET A 83 6.60 4.62 -14.41
N LEU A 84 7.02 4.45 -15.67
CA LEU A 84 7.00 5.53 -16.65
C LEU A 84 5.58 6.05 -16.93
N ARG A 85 4.57 5.18 -16.96
CA ARG A 85 3.15 5.61 -17.07
C ARG A 85 2.75 6.44 -15.85
N SER A 86 3.07 5.99 -14.64
CA SER A 86 2.79 6.75 -13.41
C SER A 86 3.43 8.14 -13.44
N LEU A 87 4.71 8.22 -13.80
CA LEU A 87 5.44 9.49 -13.88
C LEU A 87 4.87 10.42 -14.96
N ARG A 88 4.35 9.89 -16.08
CA ARG A 88 3.68 10.71 -17.10
C ARG A 88 2.37 11.30 -16.58
N VAL A 89 1.57 10.54 -15.83
CA VAL A 89 0.36 11.08 -15.18
C VAL A 89 0.73 12.13 -14.14
N ALA A 90 1.73 11.87 -13.31
CA ALA A 90 2.24 12.84 -12.35
C ALA A 90 2.72 14.14 -13.04
N ALA A 91 3.49 14.04 -14.12
CA ALA A 91 3.92 15.20 -14.91
C ALA A 91 2.74 15.97 -15.54
N LYS A 92 1.70 15.26 -16.03
CA LYS A 92 0.47 15.87 -16.52
C LYS A 92 -0.25 16.66 -15.41
N MET A 93 -0.31 16.12 -14.20
CA MET A 93 -0.88 16.82 -13.05
C MET A 93 -0.04 18.04 -12.64
N LEU A 94 1.29 17.91 -12.59
CA LEU A 94 2.22 19.02 -12.33
C LEU A 94 2.11 20.14 -13.38
N ALA A 95 1.69 19.82 -14.61
CA ALA A 95 1.38 20.79 -15.66
C ALA A 95 0.04 21.53 -15.43
N GLY A 96 -0.70 21.23 -14.36
CA GLY A 96 -2.00 21.82 -14.03
C GLY A 96 -3.20 21.10 -14.64
N ALA A 97 -3.03 19.93 -15.26
CA ALA A 97 -4.16 19.14 -15.75
C ALA A 97 -4.82 18.33 -14.61
N SER A 98 -6.09 17.98 -14.81
CA SER A 98 -6.87 17.16 -13.88
C SER A 98 -7.26 15.83 -14.55
N PRO A 99 -6.39 14.81 -14.55
CA PRO A 99 -6.75 13.46 -14.99
C PRO A 99 -8.00 12.96 -14.28
N SER A 100 -8.78 12.15 -14.99
CA SER A 100 -9.99 11.54 -14.42
C SER A 100 -9.61 10.56 -13.30
N PHE A 101 -10.60 10.17 -12.48
CA PHE A 101 -10.34 9.18 -11.44
C PHE A 101 -9.91 7.84 -12.05
N GLU A 102 -10.51 7.43 -13.16
CA GLU A 102 -10.16 6.21 -13.88
C GLU A 102 -8.72 6.26 -14.42
N GLU A 103 -8.32 7.37 -15.04
CA GLU A 103 -6.96 7.56 -15.53
C GLU A 103 -5.94 7.43 -14.38
N LYS A 104 -6.23 8.01 -13.21
CA LYS A 104 -5.35 7.87 -12.04
C LYS A 104 -5.31 6.44 -11.50
N VAL A 105 -6.44 5.74 -11.43
CA VAL A 105 -6.47 4.34 -10.97
C VAL A 105 -5.61 3.45 -11.87
N ILE A 106 -5.76 3.58 -13.19
CA ILE A 106 -5.06 2.72 -14.16
C ILE A 106 -3.61 3.14 -14.35
N ASP A 107 -3.37 4.40 -14.72
CA ASP A 107 -2.08 4.84 -15.24
C ASP A 107 -1.17 5.44 -14.17
N LEU A 108 -1.72 5.93 -13.04
CA LEU A 108 -0.93 6.38 -11.89
C LEU A 108 -0.70 5.25 -10.90
N VAL A 109 -1.78 4.63 -10.40
CA VAL A 109 -1.74 3.63 -9.32
C VAL A 109 -1.47 2.21 -9.84
N GLY A 110 -1.75 1.91 -11.11
CA GLY A 110 -1.56 0.56 -11.66
C GLY A 110 -2.59 -0.46 -11.19
N ALA A 111 -3.77 0.00 -10.76
CA ALA A 111 -4.86 -0.85 -10.32
C ALA A 111 -5.94 -1.01 -11.40
N PRO A 112 -6.71 -2.11 -11.39
CA PRO A 112 -7.83 -2.29 -12.32
C PRO A 112 -8.91 -1.21 -12.14
N ALA A 113 -9.57 -0.86 -13.25
CA ALA A 113 -10.73 0.00 -13.24
C ALA A 113 -12.01 -0.76 -12.88
N GLY A 114 -12.98 -0.04 -12.31
CA GLY A 114 -14.29 -0.57 -11.98
C GLY A 114 -14.50 -0.78 -10.49
N ARG A 115 -15.73 -1.17 -10.15
CA ARG A 115 -16.02 -1.77 -8.85
C ARG A 115 -15.44 -3.18 -8.80
N GLU A 116 -15.21 -3.66 -7.59
CA GLU A 116 -14.92 -5.07 -7.38
C GLU A 116 -16.17 -5.91 -7.66
N ASP A 117 -15.96 -7.16 -8.09
CA ASP A 117 -17.04 -8.10 -8.34
C ASP A 117 -17.87 -8.29 -7.04
N PRO A 118 -19.18 -7.97 -7.04
CA PRO A 118 -20.04 -8.19 -5.88
C PRO A 118 -20.00 -9.63 -5.35
N ALA A 119 -19.76 -10.62 -6.22
CA ALA A 119 -19.66 -12.02 -5.81
C ALA A 119 -18.41 -12.28 -4.95
N VAL A 120 -17.30 -11.57 -5.19
CA VAL A 120 -16.08 -11.68 -4.36
C VAL A 120 -16.31 -11.09 -2.97
N ILE A 121 -17.03 -9.97 -2.90
CA ILE A 121 -17.41 -9.34 -1.63
C ILE A 121 -18.33 -10.26 -0.84
N GLU A 122 -19.34 -10.86 -1.49
CA GLU A 122 -20.29 -11.74 -0.82
C GLU A 122 -19.68 -13.10 -0.42
N ASP A 123 -18.72 -13.64 -1.18
CA ASP A 123 -17.91 -14.81 -0.77
C ASP A 123 -17.15 -14.53 0.54
N ALA A 124 -16.45 -13.39 0.62
CA ALA A 124 -15.72 -13.01 1.82
C ALA A 124 -16.67 -12.75 3.01
N ARG A 125 -17.84 -12.13 2.77
CA ARG A 125 -18.89 -11.96 3.79
C ARG A 125 -19.44 -13.29 4.28
N SER A 126 -19.64 -14.25 3.40
CA SER A 126 -20.12 -15.60 3.75
C SER A 126 -19.09 -16.36 4.59
N LYS A 127 -17.80 -16.28 4.26
CA LYS A 127 -16.71 -16.87 5.06
C LYS A 127 -16.62 -16.23 6.44
N LEU A 128 -16.65 -14.91 6.50
CA LEU A 128 -16.69 -14.15 7.75
C LEU A 128 -17.88 -14.57 8.63
N ASP A 129 -19.07 -14.74 8.05
CA ASP A 129 -20.28 -15.16 8.77
C ASP A 129 -20.13 -16.56 9.38
N VAL A 130 -19.50 -17.50 8.65
CA VAL A 130 -19.21 -18.85 9.17
C VAL A 130 -18.25 -18.78 10.37
N LEU A 131 -17.14 -18.05 10.25
CA LEU A 131 -16.13 -17.90 11.30
C LEU A 131 -16.71 -17.26 12.57
N LEU A 132 -17.52 -16.21 12.43
CA LEU A 132 -18.20 -15.54 13.53
C LEU A 132 -19.14 -16.50 14.28
N ARG A 133 -19.95 -17.28 13.55
CA ARG A 133 -20.86 -18.26 14.16
C ARG A 133 -20.10 -19.36 14.89
N GLN A 134 -19.02 -19.87 14.30
CA GLN A 134 -18.14 -20.86 14.94
C GLN A 134 -17.50 -20.31 16.22
N SER A 135 -17.23 -19.00 16.25
CA SER A 135 -16.69 -18.29 17.42
C SER A 135 -17.76 -17.85 18.43
N GLY A 136 -19.02 -18.28 18.26
CA GLY A 136 -20.12 -18.06 19.21
C GLY A 136 -20.97 -16.80 18.96
N PHE A 137 -20.65 -15.99 17.95
CA PHE A 137 -21.46 -14.84 17.55
C PHE A 137 -22.53 -15.32 16.58
N VAL A 138 -23.70 -15.73 17.09
CA VAL A 138 -24.75 -16.39 16.27
C VAL A 138 -26.02 -15.57 16.07
N THR A 139 -26.22 -14.51 16.84
CA THR A 139 -27.47 -13.71 16.85
C THR A 139 -27.38 -12.52 15.89
N GLY A 140 -28.51 -12.14 15.28
CA GLY A 140 -28.65 -10.91 14.49
C GLY A 140 -28.32 -11.04 13.00
N THR A 141 -28.06 -9.91 12.35
CA THR A 141 -27.49 -9.78 11.01
C THR A 141 -25.97 -9.97 11.03
N LEU A 142 -25.32 -10.10 9.87
CA LEU A 142 -23.85 -10.18 9.81
C LEU A 142 -23.18 -8.94 10.43
N GLY A 143 -23.72 -7.74 10.16
CA GLY A 143 -23.19 -6.51 10.74
C GLY A 143 -23.33 -6.47 12.26
N GLU A 144 -24.46 -6.93 12.82
CA GLU A 144 -24.63 -7.04 14.27
C GLU A 144 -23.67 -8.05 14.91
N ARG A 145 -23.37 -9.16 14.22
CA ARG A 145 -22.34 -10.12 14.67
C ARG A 145 -20.94 -9.53 14.65
N VAL A 146 -20.58 -8.81 13.59
CA VAL A 146 -19.28 -8.12 13.49
C VAL A 146 -19.15 -7.08 14.61
N ALA A 147 -20.18 -6.26 14.84
CA ALA A 147 -20.18 -5.27 15.90
C ALA A 147 -20.02 -5.92 17.29
N ALA A 148 -20.76 -6.99 17.56
CA ALA A 148 -20.66 -7.74 18.81
C ALA A 148 -19.27 -8.36 19.01
N TRP A 149 -18.66 -8.87 17.94
CA TRP A 149 -17.28 -9.38 17.98
C TRP A 149 -16.25 -8.27 18.22
N GLU A 150 -16.34 -7.16 17.49
CA GLU A 150 -15.44 -6.01 17.68
C GLU A 150 -15.56 -5.44 19.10
N GLU A 151 -16.77 -5.36 19.67
CA GLU A 151 -17.01 -4.91 21.04
C GLU A 151 -16.44 -5.91 22.07
N ALA A 152 -16.74 -7.20 21.93
CA ALA A 152 -16.30 -8.23 22.87
C ALA A 152 -14.77 -8.46 22.84
N ARG A 153 -14.12 -8.16 21.72
CA ARG A 153 -12.66 -8.31 21.52
C ARG A 153 -11.89 -6.99 21.56
N ALA A 154 -12.57 -5.87 21.85
CA ALA A 154 -11.94 -4.56 21.89
C ALA A 154 -10.82 -4.53 22.94
N VAL A 155 -9.65 -4.01 22.54
CA VAL A 155 -8.56 -3.70 23.46
C VAL A 155 -8.89 -2.38 24.16
N PRO A 156 -8.94 -2.34 25.51
CA PRO A 156 -9.13 -1.08 26.24
C PRO A 156 -8.08 -0.05 25.82
N THR A 157 -8.48 1.21 25.64
CA THR A 157 -7.63 2.25 25.07
C THR A 157 -6.29 2.40 25.80
N GLU A 158 -6.30 2.28 27.13
CA GLU A 158 -5.11 2.34 27.98
C GLU A 158 -4.16 1.15 27.83
N LYS A 159 -4.61 0.05 27.22
CA LYS A 159 -3.81 -1.16 26.96
C LYS A 159 -3.29 -1.24 25.53
N VAL A 160 -3.74 -0.35 24.62
CA VAL A 160 -3.38 -0.41 23.19
C VAL A 160 -1.87 -0.37 22.99
N GLU A 161 -1.15 0.52 23.69
CA GLU A 161 0.31 0.60 23.57
C GLU A 161 1.02 -0.66 24.07
N THR A 162 0.55 -1.24 25.19
CA THR A 162 1.11 -2.50 25.71
C THR A 162 0.94 -3.63 24.71
N VAL A 163 -0.28 -3.81 24.17
CA VAL A 163 -0.59 -4.84 23.17
C VAL A 163 0.20 -4.60 21.88
N PHE A 164 0.34 -3.35 21.44
CA PHE A 164 1.19 -2.98 20.30
C PHE A 164 2.64 -3.45 20.50
N ARG A 165 3.26 -3.17 21.65
CA ARG A 165 4.65 -3.56 21.94
C ARG A 165 4.84 -5.07 21.98
N GLU A 166 3.90 -5.79 22.60
CA GLU A 166 3.91 -7.26 22.63
C GLU A 166 3.86 -7.85 21.21
N LEU A 167 2.91 -7.38 20.39
CA LEU A 167 2.74 -7.84 19.01
C LEU A 167 3.95 -7.49 18.15
N MET A 168 4.49 -6.28 18.28
CA MET A 168 5.65 -5.83 17.52
C MET A 168 6.90 -6.64 17.87
N SER A 169 7.11 -6.97 19.15
CA SER A 169 8.22 -7.82 19.56
C SER A 169 8.13 -9.23 18.94
N ALA A 170 6.94 -9.84 18.98
CA ALA A 170 6.71 -11.15 18.39
C ALA A 170 6.86 -11.13 16.85
N ALA A 171 6.35 -10.09 16.20
CA ALA A 171 6.43 -9.92 14.77
C ALA A 171 7.87 -9.64 14.30
N LYS A 172 8.64 -8.84 15.04
CA LYS A 172 10.07 -8.60 14.79
C LYS A 172 10.87 -9.90 14.84
N ALA A 173 10.67 -10.71 15.89
CA ALA A 173 11.37 -11.99 16.02
C ALA A 173 11.11 -12.95 14.84
N ARG A 174 9.87 -12.99 14.34
CA ARG A 174 9.52 -13.80 13.16
C ARG A 174 10.08 -13.22 11.87
N THR A 175 10.01 -11.90 11.73
CA THR A 175 10.56 -11.17 10.58
C THR A 175 12.08 -11.39 10.47
N ASP A 176 12.80 -11.30 11.59
CA ASP A 176 14.25 -11.54 11.65
C ASP A 176 14.60 -12.98 11.24
N ALA A 177 13.74 -13.95 11.57
CA ALA A 177 13.95 -15.36 11.24
C ALA A 177 13.54 -15.73 9.79
N MET A 178 12.51 -15.07 9.24
CA MET A 178 11.83 -15.54 8.02
C MET A 178 11.96 -14.60 6.82
N ILE A 179 12.29 -13.33 7.04
CA ILE A 179 12.21 -12.26 6.03
C ILE A 179 13.55 -11.54 5.89
N PHE A 180 13.96 -10.80 6.92
CA PHE A 180 15.11 -9.90 6.87
C PHE A 180 15.59 -9.56 8.29
N PRO A 181 16.92 -9.53 8.56
CA PRO A 181 17.45 -9.12 9.86
C PRO A 181 17.26 -7.62 10.07
N THR A 182 16.24 -7.24 10.84
CA THR A 182 15.80 -5.83 11.00
C THR A 182 16.71 -4.99 11.92
N GLY A 183 17.74 -5.59 12.52
CA GLY A 183 18.71 -4.90 13.37
C GLY A 183 18.06 -4.25 14.60
N ASP A 184 18.54 -3.06 14.97
CA ASP A 184 18.06 -2.28 16.12
C ASP A 184 16.89 -1.36 15.77
N TYR A 185 16.29 -1.47 14.58
CA TYR A 185 15.14 -0.65 14.21
C TYR A 185 13.97 -0.94 15.17
N ASP A 186 13.39 0.13 15.70
CA ASP A 186 12.23 0.10 16.59
C ASP A 186 11.20 1.14 16.16
N MET A 187 9.95 0.92 16.56
CA MET A 187 8.87 1.86 16.28
C MET A 187 7.99 2.05 17.52
N VAL A 188 7.60 3.30 17.75
CA VAL A 188 6.71 3.67 18.86
C VAL A 188 5.32 4.02 18.32
N LEU A 189 4.29 3.74 19.11
CA LEU A 189 2.92 4.10 18.73
C LEU A 189 2.72 5.61 18.90
N ASN A 190 2.10 6.25 17.91
CA ASN A 190 1.71 7.66 17.94
C ASN A 190 0.18 7.80 17.80
N PRO A 191 -0.56 8.02 18.89
CA PRO A 191 -2.01 8.21 18.84
C PRO A 191 -2.38 9.49 18.08
N VAL A 192 -3.24 9.36 17.07
CA VAL A 192 -3.78 10.49 16.28
C VAL A 192 -5.31 10.43 16.21
N ARG A 193 -5.95 11.54 15.85
CA ARG A 193 -7.42 11.67 15.69
C ARG A 193 -7.76 12.54 14.48
N GLY A 194 -8.98 12.42 13.98
CA GLY A 194 -9.48 13.17 12.81
C GLY A 194 -8.91 12.69 11.47
N MET A 195 -8.14 11.60 11.47
CA MET A 195 -7.44 11.12 10.28
C MET A 195 -8.38 10.37 9.33
N PHE A 196 -8.09 10.41 8.03
CA PHE A 196 -8.82 9.62 7.02
C PHE A 196 -8.29 8.17 6.94
N TYR A 197 -7.05 7.95 7.40
CA TYR A 197 -6.40 6.65 7.45
C TYR A 197 -6.62 5.95 8.80
N THR A 198 -6.39 4.63 8.83
CA THR A 198 -6.45 3.81 10.05
C THR A 198 -5.13 3.86 10.81
N ALA A 199 -4.04 3.63 10.08
CA ALA A 199 -2.67 3.76 10.57
C ALA A 199 -1.79 4.34 9.45
N ARG A 200 -0.57 4.77 9.82
CA ARG A 200 0.46 5.21 8.87
C ARG A 200 1.85 5.02 9.45
N CYS A 201 2.74 4.41 8.67
CA CYS A 201 4.17 4.31 8.96
C CYS A 201 4.89 5.66 8.73
N SER A 202 5.45 6.22 9.80
CA SER A 202 6.39 7.35 9.76
C SER A 202 7.80 6.82 10.02
N PHE A 203 8.37 6.17 8.99
CA PHE A 203 9.60 5.37 9.10
C PHE A 203 10.79 6.14 9.69
N ASN A 204 11.04 7.35 9.18
CA ASN A 204 12.16 8.20 9.61
C ASN A 204 12.02 8.68 11.07
N ASP A 205 10.79 8.83 11.56
CA ASP A 205 10.51 9.25 12.92
C ASP A 205 10.41 8.07 13.91
N GLY A 206 10.49 6.83 13.41
CA GLY A 206 10.27 5.63 14.20
C GLY A 206 8.88 5.60 14.85
N LYS A 207 7.85 6.05 14.13
CA LYS A 207 6.47 6.14 14.65
C LYS A 207 5.45 5.44 13.77
N MET A 208 4.49 4.78 14.41
CA MET A 208 3.26 4.32 13.77
C MET A 208 2.12 5.23 14.22
N ASP A 209 1.60 6.06 13.32
CA ASP A 209 0.36 6.78 13.57
C ASP A 209 -0.77 5.76 13.68
N LEU A 210 -1.60 5.85 14.72
CA LEU A 210 -2.81 5.03 14.87
C LEU A 210 -4.00 5.94 15.14
N ASN A 211 -5.09 5.75 14.40
CA ASN A 211 -6.28 6.59 14.53
C ASN A 211 -7.17 6.11 15.69
N PHE A 212 -7.14 6.85 16.82
CA PHE A 212 -7.88 6.54 18.04
C PHE A 212 -9.36 6.96 18.00
N ASP A 213 -9.87 7.40 16.85
CA ASP A 213 -11.31 7.50 16.62
C ASP A 213 -11.93 6.14 16.26
N LEU A 214 -11.10 5.10 16.12
CA LEU A 214 -11.49 3.72 15.89
C LEU A 214 -11.25 2.87 17.13
N SER A 215 -12.06 1.82 17.28
CA SER A 215 -11.83 0.73 18.23
C SER A 215 -11.10 -0.42 17.54
N PHE A 216 -10.18 -1.05 18.25
CA PHE A 216 -9.34 -2.13 17.71
C PHE A 216 -9.43 -3.39 18.57
N THR A 217 -9.62 -4.52 17.92
CA THR A 217 -9.37 -5.83 18.53
C THR A 217 -7.87 -6.13 18.55
N ARG A 218 -7.43 -7.12 19.33
CA ARG A 218 -6.03 -7.57 19.30
C ARG A 218 -5.63 -8.05 17.90
N ALA A 219 -6.50 -8.78 17.20
CA ALA A 219 -6.27 -9.23 15.83
C ALA A 219 -6.11 -8.05 14.85
N ALA A 220 -6.90 -6.98 15.03
CA ALA A 220 -6.74 -5.75 14.25
C ALA A 220 -5.39 -5.06 14.50
N LEU A 221 -4.97 -4.94 15.77
CA LEU A 221 -3.65 -4.41 16.11
C LEU A 221 -2.52 -5.30 15.56
N LYS A 222 -2.68 -6.62 15.60
CA LYS A 222 -1.70 -7.58 15.04
C LYS A 222 -1.49 -7.34 13.55
N HIS A 223 -2.59 -7.25 12.80
CA HIS A 223 -2.54 -6.93 11.38
C HIS A 223 -1.84 -5.59 11.14
N LEU A 224 -2.20 -4.55 11.88
CA LEU A 224 -1.62 -3.21 11.69
C LEU A 224 -0.12 -3.17 12.03
N VAL A 225 0.32 -3.85 13.10
CA VAL A 225 1.74 -4.03 13.41
C VAL A 225 2.47 -4.74 12.26
N CYS A 226 1.85 -5.78 11.70
CA CYS A 226 2.40 -6.49 10.56
C CYS A 226 2.43 -5.65 9.28
N HIS A 227 1.48 -4.74 9.13
CA HIS A 227 1.33 -3.90 7.95
C HIS A 227 2.31 -2.72 7.95
N GLU A 228 2.41 -1.99 9.06
CA GLU A 228 3.21 -0.77 9.14
C GLU A 228 4.67 -1.04 9.53
N VAL A 229 4.91 -2.09 10.34
CA VAL A 229 6.20 -2.33 11.00
C VAL A 229 6.88 -3.60 10.49
N PHE A 230 6.53 -4.76 11.05
CA PHE A 230 7.22 -6.03 10.85
C PHE A 230 6.21 -7.12 10.51
N PRO A 231 6.22 -7.74 9.33
CA PRO A 231 7.24 -7.61 8.28
C PRO A 231 6.86 -6.54 7.24
N GLY A 232 6.03 -5.56 7.56
CA GLY A 232 5.43 -4.66 6.57
C GLY A 232 6.34 -3.55 6.05
N HIS A 233 5.78 -2.34 5.93
CA HIS A 233 6.46 -1.19 5.31
C HIS A 233 7.86 -0.94 5.86
N SER A 234 8.04 -0.91 7.19
CA SER A 234 9.36 -0.66 7.78
C SER A 234 10.40 -1.71 7.37
N THR A 235 10.00 -2.98 7.31
CA THR A 235 10.87 -4.09 6.88
C THR A 235 11.24 -3.97 5.41
N GLN A 236 10.29 -3.58 4.56
CA GLN A 236 10.55 -3.31 3.15
C GLN A 236 11.59 -2.22 2.96
N LEU A 237 11.46 -1.10 3.69
CA LEU A 237 12.41 0.01 3.61
C LEU A 237 13.82 -0.41 4.05
N LEU A 238 13.93 -1.17 5.15
CA LEU A 238 15.21 -1.70 5.64
C LEU A 238 15.85 -2.66 4.63
N SER A 239 15.09 -3.61 4.11
CA SER A 239 15.59 -4.62 3.16
C SER A 239 16.01 -3.99 1.84
N THR A 240 15.20 -3.10 1.29
CA THR A 240 15.50 -2.39 0.05
C THR A 240 16.76 -1.53 0.17
N LYS A 241 16.93 -0.80 1.30
CA LYS A 241 18.14 -0.02 1.56
C LYS A 241 19.38 -0.90 1.59
N ALA A 242 19.34 -2.02 2.31
CA ALA A 242 20.45 -2.97 2.39
C ALA A 242 20.77 -3.62 1.02
N ALA A 243 19.74 -3.96 0.24
CA ALA A 243 19.91 -4.51 -1.10
C ALA A 243 20.54 -3.48 -2.06
N PHE A 244 20.19 -2.21 -1.96
CA PHE A 244 20.83 -1.16 -2.75
C PHE A 244 22.29 -0.95 -2.33
N GLU A 245 22.57 -0.86 -1.03
CA GLU A 245 23.92 -0.63 -0.49
C GLU A 245 24.89 -1.77 -0.82
N SER A 246 24.39 -3.00 -0.96
CA SER A 246 25.16 -4.15 -1.43
C SER A 246 25.32 -4.24 -2.96
N GLY A 247 24.68 -3.32 -3.71
CA GLY A 247 24.70 -3.28 -5.18
C GLY A 247 23.74 -4.26 -5.85
N GLU A 248 22.90 -4.94 -5.08
CA GLU A 248 21.93 -5.92 -5.56
C GLU A 248 20.69 -5.26 -6.18
N ALA A 249 20.13 -4.25 -5.51
CA ALA A 249 18.96 -3.52 -5.99
C ALA A 249 19.36 -2.28 -6.80
N PRO A 250 18.61 -1.93 -7.86
CA PRO A 250 18.84 -0.69 -8.60
C PRO A 250 18.28 0.52 -7.81
N ALA A 251 18.74 1.72 -8.17
CA ALA A 251 18.40 2.96 -7.44
C ALA A 251 16.90 3.27 -7.38
N ASP A 252 16.11 2.81 -8.37
CA ASP A 252 14.66 3.03 -8.39
C ASP A 252 13.92 2.29 -7.27
N ALA A 253 14.53 1.28 -6.65
CA ALA A 253 13.97 0.65 -5.47
C ALA A 253 13.91 1.61 -4.27
N LEU A 254 14.76 2.64 -4.22
CA LEU A 254 14.82 3.62 -3.14
C LEU A 254 13.66 4.63 -3.12
N LEU A 255 12.79 4.58 -4.15
CA LEU A 255 11.69 5.51 -4.33
C LEU A 255 10.41 4.96 -3.69
N ILE A 256 9.97 5.60 -2.61
CA ILE A 256 8.61 5.41 -2.08
C ILE A 256 7.79 6.58 -2.56
N THR A 257 7.04 6.35 -3.62
CA THR A 257 6.31 7.38 -4.35
C THR A 257 4.86 7.47 -3.92
N THR A 258 4.33 8.69 -3.81
CA THR A 258 2.90 8.91 -3.58
C THR A 258 2.12 8.44 -4.79
N ASP A 259 1.18 7.52 -4.59
CA ASP A 259 0.19 7.04 -5.54
C ASP A 259 0.71 6.31 -6.80
N ALA A 260 2.02 6.13 -6.99
CA ALA A 260 2.53 5.40 -8.16
C ALA A 260 2.32 3.88 -8.07
N ILE A 261 2.56 3.17 -9.17
CA ILE A 261 2.37 1.72 -9.32
C ILE A 261 3.06 0.85 -8.26
N THR A 262 4.14 1.32 -7.65
CA THR A 262 4.86 0.63 -6.58
C THR A 262 4.02 0.47 -5.33
N GLY A 263 3.16 1.46 -5.05
CA GLY A 263 2.35 1.50 -3.84
C GLY A 263 1.35 0.34 -3.74
N CYS A 264 0.84 -0.19 -4.86
CA CYS A 264 0.03 -1.41 -4.82
C CYS A 264 0.79 -2.58 -4.19
N VAL A 265 2.01 -2.85 -4.65
CA VAL A 265 2.78 -3.97 -4.10
C VAL A 265 3.17 -3.70 -2.63
N GLN A 266 3.49 -2.44 -2.30
CA GLN A 266 3.80 -2.03 -0.91
C GLN A 266 2.63 -2.27 0.05
N GLU A 267 1.42 -1.88 -0.32
CA GLU A 267 0.19 -2.15 0.44
C GLU A 267 -0.09 -3.64 0.53
N GLY A 268 0.15 -4.38 -0.55
CA GLY A 268 0.02 -5.84 -0.56
C GLY A 268 1.00 -6.54 0.38
N ILE A 269 2.22 -6.04 0.54
CA ILE A 269 3.19 -6.53 1.53
C ILE A 269 2.63 -6.36 2.93
N GLY A 270 2.11 -5.16 3.22
CA GLY A 270 1.53 -4.86 4.53
C GLY A 270 0.33 -5.74 4.85
N ASP A 271 -0.64 -5.83 3.93
CA ASP A 271 -1.86 -6.63 4.11
C ASP A 271 -1.61 -8.14 4.16
N GLN A 272 -0.54 -8.64 3.51
CA GLN A 272 -0.12 -10.04 3.62
C GLN A 272 0.86 -10.30 4.77
N GLY A 273 1.26 -9.28 5.54
CA GLY A 273 2.32 -9.36 6.53
C GLY A 273 2.12 -10.50 7.54
N VAL A 274 0.92 -10.64 8.12
CA VAL A 274 0.60 -11.72 9.07
C VAL A 274 0.81 -13.12 8.49
N HIS A 275 0.55 -13.30 7.19
CA HIS A 275 0.77 -14.57 6.51
C HIS A 275 2.22 -14.77 6.08
N LEU A 276 2.96 -13.69 5.80
CA LEU A 276 4.37 -13.78 5.41
C LEU A 276 5.27 -14.25 6.54
N ILE A 277 4.85 -14.08 7.79
CA ILE A 277 5.58 -14.51 8.99
C ILE A 277 4.83 -15.56 9.83
N ASP A 278 3.88 -16.29 9.24
CA ASP A 278 3.10 -17.35 9.89
C ASP A 278 2.54 -16.95 11.27
N PHE A 279 1.92 -15.76 11.34
CA PHE A 279 1.44 -15.15 12.59
C PHE A 279 -0.10 -15.15 12.75
N VAL A 280 -0.78 -16.01 12.01
CA VAL A 280 -2.21 -16.33 12.23
C VAL A 280 -2.27 -17.45 13.26
N GLU A 281 -2.83 -17.17 14.43
CA GLU A 281 -2.74 -18.06 15.59
C GLU A 281 -4.10 -18.62 16.04
N ASP A 282 -5.18 -17.89 15.77
CA ASP A 282 -6.51 -18.21 16.28
C ASP A 282 -7.65 -17.73 15.35
N ALA A 283 -8.89 -18.06 15.75
CA ALA A 283 -10.09 -17.69 15.02
C ALA A 283 -10.36 -16.17 14.99
N ASP A 284 -9.88 -15.40 15.97
CA ASP A 284 -10.04 -13.94 15.95
C ASP A 284 -9.15 -13.32 14.85
N ASP A 285 -7.96 -13.88 14.60
CA ASP A 285 -7.12 -13.50 13.46
C ASP A 285 -7.80 -13.85 12.12
N GLU A 286 -8.35 -15.06 11.99
CA GLU A 286 -9.06 -15.49 10.77
C GLU A 286 -10.29 -14.61 10.48
N ILE A 287 -11.09 -14.29 11.51
CA ILE A 287 -12.21 -13.35 11.41
C ILE A 287 -11.72 -11.98 10.93
N HIS A 288 -10.63 -11.47 11.51
CA HIS A 288 -10.11 -10.16 11.11
C HIS A 288 -9.62 -10.14 9.66
N ILE A 289 -8.96 -11.22 9.20
CA ILE A 289 -8.48 -11.35 7.82
C ILE A 289 -9.64 -11.27 6.83
N GLU A 290 -10.71 -12.04 7.04
CA GLU A 290 -11.88 -11.99 6.14
C GLU A 290 -12.63 -10.66 6.23
N LEU A 291 -12.75 -10.08 7.43
CA LEU A 291 -13.33 -8.74 7.59
C LEU A 291 -12.53 -7.66 6.85
N ARG A 292 -11.19 -7.74 6.88
CA ARG A 292 -10.32 -6.85 6.10
C ARG A 292 -10.48 -7.05 4.61
N ARG A 293 -10.60 -8.29 4.14
CA ARG A 293 -10.87 -8.62 2.74
C ARG A 293 -12.17 -7.98 2.26
N VAL A 294 -13.25 -8.10 3.03
CA VAL A 294 -14.53 -7.42 2.77
C VAL A 294 -14.35 -5.90 2.74
N ARG A 295 -13.73 -5.32 3.76
CA ARG A 295 -13.53 -3.86 3.88
C ARG A 295 -12.68 -3.30 2.76
N SER A 296 -11.65 -4.02 2.31
CA SER A 296 -10.75 -3.61 1.23
C SER A 296 -11.46 -3.61 -0.13
N ALA A 297 -12.18 -4.68 -0.48
CA ALA A 297 -12.95 -4.72 -1.73
C ALA A 297 -14.10 -3.69 -1.77
N ALA A 298 -14.79 -3.52 -0.63
CA ALA A 298 -15.88 -2.56 -0.50
C ALA A 298 -15.38 -1.12 -0.55
N GLN A 299 -14.25 -0.76 0.05
CA GLN A 299 -13.72 0.61 -0.06
C GLN A 299 -13.31 0.96 -1.49
N THR A 300 -12.74 0.01 -2.25
CA THR A 300 -12.38 0.20 -3.65
C THR A 300 -13.63 0.43 -4.50
N SER A 301 -14.65 -0.40 -4.32
CA SER A 301 -15.97 -0.23 -4.97
C SER A 301 -16.64 1.09 -4.61
N ALA A 302 -16.59 1.48 -3.33
CA ALA A 302 -17.18 2.73 -2.84
C ALA A 302 -16.51 3.97 -3.44
N ALA A 303 -15.18 3.95 -3.61
CA ALA A 303 -14.46 5.03 -4.26
C ALA A 303 -14.87 5.16 -5.73
N TRP A 304 -15.00 4.04 -6.44
CA TRP A 304 -15.48 4.03 -7.82
C TRP A 304 -16.92 4.57 -7.93
N MET A 305 -17.81 4.12 -7.05
CA MET A 305 -19.18 4.61 -6.95
C MET A 305 -19.24 6.13 -6.78
N LEU A 306 -18.42 6.67 -5.87
CA LEU A 306 -18.39 8.09 -5.57
C LEU A 306 -17.80 8.91 -6.70
N MET A 307 -16.64 8.49 -7.22
CA MET A 307 -15.79 9.34 -8.05
C MET A 307 -16.01 9.18 -9.55
N VAL A 308 -16.56 8.04 -9.98
CA VAL A 308 -16.79 7.73 -11.40
C VAL A 308 -18.27 7.70 -11.71
N GLU A 309 -19.05 6.97 -10.93
CA GLU A 309 -20.47 6.75 -11.22
C GLU A 309 -21.38 7.85 -10.65
N GLY A 310 -20.83 8.77 -9.84
CA GLY A 310 -21.57 9.89 -9.27
C GLY A 310 -22.64 9.49 -8.27
N VAL A 311 -22.51 8.32 -7.63
CA VAL A 311 -23.42 7.89 -6.56
C VAL A 311 -23.33 8.88 -5.40
N GLY A 312 -24.48 9.26 -4.84
CA GLY A 312 -24.58 10.24 -3.76
C GLY A 312 -23.73 9.84 -2.55
N ARG A 313 -23.05 10.82 -1.94
CA ARG A 313 -22.13 10.59 -0.81
C ARG A 313 -22.75 9.76 0.32
N GLU A 314 -24.03 10.01 0.64
CA GLU A 314 -24.72 9.27 1.71
C GLU A 314 -25.05 7.82 1.31
N ASP A 315 -25.39 7.57 0.04
CA ASP A 315 -25.61 6.21 -0.45
C ASP A 315 -24.32 5.40 -0.45
N VAL A 316 -23.19 6.03 -0.81
CA VAL A 316 -21.86 5.43 -0.68
C VAL A 316 -21.50 5.18 0.79
N ALA A 317 -21.82 6.12 1.69
CA ALA A 317 -21.64 5.93 3.13
C ALA A 317 -22.44 4.73 3.64
N ASN A 318 -23.70 4.60 3.23
CA ASN A 318 -24.56 3.49 3.58
C ASN A 318 -24.06 2.16 3.00
N TYR A 319 -23.52 2.16 1.79
CA TYR A 319 -22.85 0.99 1.23
C TYR A 319 -21.65 0.56 2.09
N LEU A 320 -20.79 1.50 2.52
CA LEU A 320 -19.66 1.19 3.41
C LEU A 320 -20.13 0.70 4.79
N ARG A 321 -21.18 1.29 5.39
CA ARG A 321 -21.75 0.84 6.65
C ARG A 321 -22.31 -0.58 6.56
N ASN A 322 -23.09 -0.87 5.53
CA ASN A 322 -23.85 -2.12 5.43
C ASN A 322 -23.02 -3.28 4.82
N THR A 323 -22.24 -2.98 3.78
CA THR A 323 -21.45 -3.98 3.05
C THR A 323 -20.11 -4.22 3.73
N ALA A 324 -19.40 -3.15 4.11
CA ALA A 324 -18.08 -3.24 4.74
C ALA A 324 -18.14 -3.38 6.26
N MET A 325 -19.31 -3.14 6.87
CA MET A 325 -19.50 -3.16 8.33
C MET A 325 -18.49 -2.24 9.01
N GLY A 326 -18.25 -1.08 8.38
CA GLY A 326 -17.23 -0.12 8.81
C GLY A 326 -17.71 0.72 9.98
N GLN A 327 -16.81 1.02 10.91
CA GLN A 327 -17.03 2.01 11.96
C GLN A 327 -17.22 3.41 11.33
N GLU A 328 -18.02 4.28 11.94
CA GLU A 328 -18.41 5.56 11.33
C GLU A 328 -17.19 6.45 11.01
N ALA A 329 -16.21 6.53 11.91
CA ALA A 329 -14.98 7.28 11.65
C ALA A 329 -14.21 6.74 10.43
N TRP A 330 -14.20 5.42 10.24
CA TRP A 330 -13.59 4.78 9.07
C TRP A 330 -14.38 5.09 7.80
N VAL A 331 -15.72 4.98 7.83
CA VAL A 331 -16.60 5.31 6.68
C VAL A 331 -16.35 6.73 6.21
N GLN A 332 -16.38 7.70 7.13
CA GLN A 332 -16.11 9.11 6.80
C GLN A 332 -14.69 9.32 6.31
N GLY A 333 -13.71 8.60 6.87
CA GLY A 333 -12.33 8.60 6.41
C GLY A 333 -12.19 8.13 4.96
N ARG A 334 -12.81 7.00 4.59
CA ARG A 334 -12.77 6.48 3.21
C ARG A 334 -13.39 7.45 2.21
N LEU A 335 -14.52 8.08 2.57
CA LEU A 335 -15.16 9.10 1.73
C LEU A 335 -14.32 10.37 1.58
N ARG A 336 -13.55 10.77 2.62
CA ARG A 336 -12.60 11.89 2.52
C ARG A 336 -11.40 11.52 1.65
N MET A 337 -10.87 10.30 1.82
CA MET A 337 -9.74 9.81 1.04
C MET A 337 -10.11 9.72 -0.44
N ALA A 338 -11.22 9.05 -0.80
CA ALA A 338 -11.66 8.89 -2.18
C ALA A 338 -11.86 10.23 -2.91
N ALA A 339 -12.37 11.25 -2.21
CA ALA A 339 -12.57 12.58 -2.76
C ALA A 339 -11.28 13.42 -2.87
N HIS A 340 -10.15 12.95 -2.35
CA HIS A 340 -8.89 13.69 -2.40
C HIS A 340 -8.38 13.75 -3.85
N PRO A 341 -8.06 14.94 -4.41
CA PRO A 341 -7.72 15.09 -5.83
C PRO A 341 -6.52 14.27 -6.30
N PHE A 342 -5.51 14.08 -5.44
CA PHE A 342 -4.33 13.25 -5.71
C PHE A 342 -4.55 11.81 -5.19
N ARG A 343 -4.53 11.65 -3.85
CA ARG A 343 -4.65 10.39 -3.10
C ARG A 343 -5.92 9.56 -3.30
N GLY A 344 -6.96 10.10 -3.92
CA GLY A 344 -8.24 9.41 -4.06
C GLY A 344 -8.12 8.08 -4.79
N ALA A 345 -7.37 8.06 -5.89
CA ALA A 345 -7.18 6.85 -6.69
C ALA A 345 -6.36 5.78 -5.97
N PHE A 346 -5.51 6.17 -5.01
CA PHE A 346 -4.67 5.25 -4.26
C PHE A 346 -5.47 4.24 -3.44
N ILE A 347 -6.73 4.52 -3.13
CA ILE A 347 -7.58 3.57 -2.39
C ILE A 347 -7.75 2.22 -3.11
N SER A 348 -7.58 2.17 -4.44
CA SER A 348 -7.61 0.93 -5.21
C SER A 348 -6.37 0.05 -4.96
N SER A 349 -5.27 0.64 -4.48
CA SER A 349 -4.02 -0.07 -4.21
C SER A 349 -4.14 -1.09 -3.08
N TYR A 350 -4.96 -0.82 -2.06
CA TYR A 350 -5.17 -1.75 -0.94
C TYR A 350 -5.71 -3.10 -1.42
N TRP A 351 -6.76 -3.10 -2.25
CA TRP A 351 -7.34 -4.34 -2.74
C TRP A 351 -6.47 -4.99 -3.82
N ALA A 352 -6.11 -4.23 -4.86
CA ALA A 352 -5.34 -4.76 -5.98
C ALA A 352 -3.96 -5.29 -5.54
N GLY A 353 -3.31 -4.55 -4.66
CA GLY A 353 -2.06 -4.89 -4.00
C GLY A 353 -2.13 -6.16 -3.16
N ASN A 354 -3.09 -6.21 -2.25
CA ASN A 354 -3.32 -7.39 -1.42
C ASN A 354 -3.57 -8.64 -2.29
N GLU A 355 -4.44 -8.55 -3.29
CA GLU A 355 -4.78 -9.70 -4.14
C GLU A 355 -3.60 -10.17 -4.98
N VAL A 356 -2.76 -9.27 -5.51
CA VAL A 356 -1.59 -9.69 -6.29
C VAL A 356 -0.54 -10.38 -5.42
N VAL A 357 -0.21 -9.82 -4.25
CA VAL A 357 0.77 -10.43 -3.34
C VAL A 357 0.23 -11.75 -2.81
N ARG A 358 -1.06 -11.82 -2.44
CA ARG A 358 -1.72 -13.05 -1.99
C ARG A 358 -1.66 -14.16 -3.04
N LYS A 359 -2.08 -13.87 -4.28
CA LYS A 359 -2.10 -14.86 -5.38
C LYS A 359 -0.72 -15.41 -5.68
N VAL A 360 0.33 -14.58 -5.60
CA VAL A 360 1.71 -15.03 -5.79
C VAL A 360 2.16 -15.85 -4.57
N ARG A 361 1.96 -15.36 -3.35
CA ARG A 361 2.30 -16.07 -2.10
C ARG A 361 1.68 -17.46 -2.02
N GLU A 362 0.41 -17.62 -2.39
CA GLU A 362 -0.33 -18.88 -2.29
C GLU A 362 0.15 -19.96 -3.27
N ARG A 363 0.78 -19.58 -4.38
CA ARG A 363 1.34 -20.54 -5.36
C ARG A 363 2.84 -20.76 -5.22
N VAL A 364 3.54 -19.92 -4.46
CA VAL A 364 4.99 -20.02 -4.22
C VAL A 364 5.27 -21.30 -3.43
N THR A 365 6.19 -22.12 -3.94
CA THR A 365 6.66 -23.31 -3.24
C THR A 365 7.67 -22.96 -2.14
N GLU A 366 7.91 -23.88 -1.21
CA GLU A 366 8.93 -23.70 -0.16
C GLU A 366 10.33 -23.43 -0.75
N ALA A 367 10.68 -24.08 -1.87
CA ALA A 367 11.94 -23.87 -2.57
C ALA A 367 12.05 -22.48 -3.24
N GLU A 368 10.94 -21.91 -3.70
CA GLU A 368 10.90 -20.58 -4.31
C GLU A 368 10.81 -19.45 -3.29
N ARG A 369 10.42 -19.76 -2.05
CA ARG A 369 10.16 -18.77 -1.00
C ARG A 369 11.31 -17.78 -0.78
N PRO A 370 12.59 -18.16 -0.69
CA PRO A 370 13.67 -17.20 -0.53
C PRO A 370 13.74 -16.19 -1.70
N ALA A 371 13.55 -16.66 -2.93
CA ALA A 371 13.54 -15.79 -4.11
C ALA A 371 12.29 -14.89 -4.13
N PHE A 372 11.14 -15.38 -3.68
CA PHE A 372 9.92 -14.58 -3.55
C PHE A 372 10.07 -13.47 -2.51
N ILE A 373 10.63 -13.76 -1.33
CA ILE A 373 10.90 -12.75 -0.30
C ILE A 373 11.83 -11.67 -0.84
N LYS A 374 12.93 -12.05 -1.49
CA LYS A 374 13.85 -11.12 -2.13
C LYS A 374 13.15 -10.29 -3.22
N ALA A 375 12.35 -10.93 -4.08
CA ALA A 375 11.55 -10.24 -5.09
C ALA A 375 10.65 -9.16 -4.49
N LEU A 376 10.01 -9.47 -3.36
CA LEU A 376 9.01 -8.64 -2.72
C LEU A 376 9.62 -7.49 -1.88
N TYR A 377 10.73 -7.75 -1.17
CA TYR A 377 11.31 -6.82 -0.19
C TYR A 377 12.50 -6.01 -0.68
N SER A 378 13.23 -6.49 -1.69
CA SER A 378 14.49 -5.89 -2.13
C SER A 378 14.37 -5.11 -3.44
N TYR A 379 13.32 -5.35 -4.24
CA TYR A 379 13.11 -4.69 -5.53
C TYR A 379 11.77 -3.96 -5.59
N ALA A 380 11.72 -2.89 -6.38
CA ALA A 380 10.46 -2.26 -6.75
C ALA A 380 9.72 -3.11 -7.79
N ASN A 381 8.41 -3.31 -7.57
CA ASN A 381 7.54 -4.07 -8.45
C ASN A 381 6.22 -3.32 -8.67
N SER A 382 5.63 -3.52 -9.84
CA SER A 382 4.21 -3.29 -10.13
C SER A 382 3.40 -4.58 -9.92
N PRO A 383 2.07 -4.51 -9.78
CA PRO A 383 1.22 -5.70 -9.78
C PRO A 383 1.47 -6.63 -10.98
N GLU A 384 1.61 -6.06 -12.18
CA GLU A 384 1.87 -6.82 -13.41
C GLU A 384 3.23 -7.55 -13.33
N SER A 385 4.30 -6.84 -12.93
CA SER A 385 5.64 -7.43 -12.84
C SER A 385 5.74 -8.52 -11.75
N LEU A 386 5.10 -8.31 -10.59
CA LEU A 386 5.10 -9.30 -9.50
C LEU A 386 4.34 -10.57 -9.90
N SER A 387 3.25 -10.41 -10.67
CA SER A 387 2.46 -11.54 -11.19
C SER A 387 3.27 -12.48 -12.10
N MET A 388 4.40 -12.02 -12.64
CA MET A 388 5.29 -12.82 -13.49
C MET A 388 6.23 -13.74 -12.70
N PHE A 389 6.31 -13.62 -11.37
CA PHE A 389 7.12 -14.52 -10.54
C PHE A 389 6.76 -16.02 -10.82
N PRO A 390 7.74 -16.94 -10.97
CA PRO A 390 9.15 -16.85 -10.62
C PRO A 390 10.08 -16.33 -11.73
N GLN A 391 9.56 -15.71 -12.79
CA GLN A 391 10.42 -15.08 -13.79
C GLN A 391 11.31 -14.03 -13.12
N VAL A 392 12.61 -14.07 -13.41
CA VAL A 392 13.60 -13.18 -12.80
C VAL A 392 13.65 -11.86 -13.56
N ALA A 393 13.65 -10.75 -12.84
CA ALA A 393 14.01 -9.44 -13.36
C ALA A 393 15.54 -9.44 -13.61
N ASN A 394 15.96 -9.68 -14.85
CA ASN A 394 17.37 -9.52 -15.25
C ASN A 394 17.76 -8.04 -15.38
#